data_AF-A0AA39T078-F1
#
_entry.id   AF-A0AA39T078-F1
#
_cell.length_a   1.000
_cell.length_b   1.000
_cell.length_c   1.000
_cell.angle_alpha   90.00
_cell.angle_beta   90.00
_cell.angle_gamma   90.00
#
_symmetry.space_group_name_H-M   'P 1'
#
loop_
_entity.id
_entity.type
_entity.pdbx_description
1 polymer ?
#
loop_
_entity_poly.entity_id
_entity_poly.type
_entity_poly.pdbx_seq_one_letter_code
_entity_poly.pdbx_strand_id
1 'polypeptide(L)'
;MEQSSSPRTNSVEVRQCIEELLKFTLESHLNKTLELDLGLSMDFCSSLLKHDPLTADSANNPVYKSLASALHEYITCVTSCGTFNDIASLNEDNGLKKREEWNELVLKEGSEIVKILKTINFQLHVQEPFFTQLKDGLKTVEGRCAVGAYNRISSGALLLFNNCLVLEVEDVHRYVSFSEMLHTESLAKVLPGVKTSDEGVQVYRKFYTEEKENSNGVLAICVAKSALQPHLHLARILSELSYEGLQSLLV
;
A
#
# COMPACT_ATOMS: atom_id res chain seq x y z
N MET A 1 -21.42 -5.33 1.89
CA MET A 1 -20.35 -5.88 2.75
C MET A 1 -19.50 -6.77 1.86
N GLU A 2 -18.25 -6.37 1.58
CA GLU A 2 -17.34 -7.19 0.78
C GLU A 2 -16.88 -8.39 1.61
N GLN A 3 -17.15 -9.60 1.12
CA GLN A 3 -16.56 -10.82 1.67
C GLN A 3 -15.05 -10.76 1.49
N SER A 4 -14.29 -11.17 2.50
CA SER A 4 -12.84 -11.34 2.40
C SER A 4 -12.54 -12.40 1.35
N SER A 5 -12.09 -11.98 0.17
CA SER A 5 -11.72 -12.87 -0.93
C SER A 5 -10.38 -13.57 -0.65
N SER A 6 -10.14 -14.70 -1.34
CA SER A 6 -8.83 -15.37 -1.36
C SER A 6 -7.75 -14.39 -1.82
N PRO A 7 -6.50 -14.47 -1.31
CA PRO A 7 -5.47 -13.50 -1.65
C PRO A 7 -5.16 -13.62 -3.14
N ARG A 8 -4.87 -12.48 -3.77
CA ARG A 8 -4.47 -12.48 -5.18
C ARG A 8 -3.03 -12.92 -5.28
N THR A 9 -2.76 -13.84 -6.21
CA THR A 9 -1.41 -14.37 -6.52
C THR A 9 -0.90 -13.90 -7.88
N ASN A 10 -1.64 -13.02 -8.55
CA ASN A 10 -1.27 -12.50 -9.87
C ASN A 10 -0.24 -11.38 -9.72
N SER A 11 0.44 -11.07 -10.83
CA SER A 11 1.34 -9.91 -10.90
C SER A 11 0.67 -8.67 -10.35
N VAL A 12 1.35 -7.98 -9.43
CA VAL A 12 0.88 -6.73 -8.84
C VAL A 12 0.70 -5.68 -9.94
N GLU A 13 -0.49 -5.08 -10.01
CA GLU A 13 -0.76 -4.01 -10.97
C GLU A 13 -0.14 -2.71 -10.46
N VAL A 14 0.95 -2.29 -11.09
CA VAL A 14 1.73 -1.12 -10.66
C VAL A 14 0.87 0.14 -10.60
N ARG A 15 -0.02 0.36 -11.58
CA ARG A 15 -0.93 1.50 -11.61
C ARG A 15 -1.79 1.59 -10.35
N GLN A 16 -2.44 0.49 -9.97
CA GLN A 16 -3.29 0.46 -8.78
C GLN A 16 -2.47 0.68 -7.50
N CYS A 17 -1.23 0.18 -7.46
CA CYS A 17 -0.34 0.41 -6.31
C CYS A 17 0.09 1.86 -6.21
N ILE A 18 0.45 2.52 -7.31
CA ILE A 18 0.83 3.94 -7.27
C ILE A 18 -0.33 4.81 -6.75
N GLU A 19 -1.57 4.51 -7.11
CA GLU A 19 -2.75 5.21 -6.58
C GLU A 19 -2.87 5.06 -5.04
N GLU A 20 -2.87 3.83 -4.53
CA GLU A 20 -2.99 3.59 -3.09
C GLU A 20 -1.75 4.05 -2.31
N LEU A 21 -0.55 3.94 -2.89
CA LEU A 21 0.69 4.45 -2.31
C LEU A 21 0.67 5.96 -2.18
N LEU A 22 0.20 6.68 -3.22
CA LEU A 22 0.11 8.14 -3.17
C LEU A 22 -0.86 8.57 -2.08
N LYS A 23 -2.05 7.98 -2.06
CA LYS A 23 -3.04 8.24 -1.02
C LYS A 23 -2.47 7.98 0.37
N PHE A 24 -1.89 6.80 0.59
CA PHE A 24 -1.27 6.40 1.85
C PHE A 24 -0.17 7.37 2.30
N THR A 25 0.68 7.82 1.36
CA THR A 25 1.80 8.72 1.63
C THR A 25 1.28 10.11 2.05
N LEU A 26 0.29 10.64 1.33
CA LEU A 26 -0.34 11.92 1.65
C LEU A 26 -1.05 11.88 3.02
N GLU A 27 -1.83 10.82 3.29
CA GLU A 27 -2.50 10.64 4.57
C GLU A 27 -1.50 10.49 5.73
N SER A 28 -0.40 9.77 5.50
CA SER A 28 0.67 9.60 6.51
C SER A 28 1.38 10.92 6.82
N HIS A 29 1.62 11.77 5.82
CA HIS A 29 2.15 13.12 5.99
C HIS A 29 1.19 14.01 6.78
N LEU A 30 -0.11 14.00 6.42
CA LEU A 30 -1.14 14.78 7.11
C LEU A 30 -1.28 14.39 8.59
N ASN A 31 -1.14 13.11 8.89
CA ASN A 31 -1.21 12.58 10.25
C ASN A 31 0.12 12.69 11.00
N LYS A 32 1.19 13.23 10.39
CA LYS A 32 2.55 13.33 10.96
C LYS A 32 3.12 11.97 11.39
N THR A 33 2.78 10.93 10.65
CA THR A 33 3.25 9.55 10.86
C THR A 33 4.25 9.11 9.79
N LEU A 34 4.48 9.93 8.77
CA LEU A 34 5.47 9.68 7.73
C LEU A 34 6.88 9.95 8.27
N GLU A 35 7.81 9.04 8.01
CA GLU A 35 9.20 9.14 8.47
C GLU A 35 10.02 10.21 7.72
N LEU A 36 9.54 10.63 6.55
CA LEU A 36 10.18 11.58 5.66
C LEU A 36 9.33 12.85 5.53
N ASP A 37 9.96 14.01 5.57
CA ASP A 37 9.31 15.28 5.26
C ASP A 37 9.17 15.42 3.74
N LEU A 38 7.92 15.56 3.27
CA LEU A 38 7.65 15.76 1.85
C LEU A 38 8.02 17.16 1.36
N GLY A 39 8.27 18.13 2.26
CA GLY A 39 8.46 19.53 1.86
C GLY A 39 7.21 20.16 1.21
N LEU A 40 6.07 19.46 1.24
CA LEU A 40 4.78 19.91 0.73
C LEU A 40 3.93 20.47 1.88
N SER A 41 3.21 21.56 1.61
CA SER A 41 2.32 22.14 2.62
C SER A 41 1.16 21.19 2.93
N MET A 42 0.73 21.18 4.19
CA MET A 42 -0.39 20.37 4.65
C MET A 42 -1.68 20.70 3.89
N ASP A 43 -1.88 21.99 3.57
CA ASP A 43 -3.04 22.45 2.80
C ASP A 43 -3.02 21.92 1.36
N PHE A 44 -1.84 21.90 0.73
CA PHE A 44 -1.68 21.32 -0.60
C PHE A 44 -2.01 19.82 -0.59
N CYS A 45 -1.40 19.05 0.32
CA CYS A 45 -1.68 17.62 0.44
C CYS A 45 -3.16 17.34 0.75
N SER A 46 -3.78 18.13 1.64
CA SER A 46 -5.21 18.03 1.94
C SER A 46 -6.07 18.34 0.71
N SER A 47 -5.69 19.33 -0.10
CA SER A 47 -6.40 19.67 -1.34
C SER A 47 -6.38 18.53 -2.37
N LEU A 48 -5.27 17.79 -2.46
CA LEU A 48 -5.15 16.64 -3.39
C LEU A 48 -6.09 15.49 -3.02
N LEU A 49 -6.34 15.29 -1.72
CA LEU A 49 -7.25 14.26 -1.21
C LEU A 49 -8.72 14.65 -1.29
N LYS A 50 -9.03 15.95 -1.45
CA LYS A 50 -10.40 16.46 -1.61
C LYS A 50 -10.92 16.19 -3.03
N HIS A 51 -12.25 16.15 -3.16
CA HIS A 51 -12.93 16.14 -4.45
C HIS A 51 -12.74 17.49 -5.16
N ASP A 52 -12.58 17.45 -6.49
CA ASP A 52 -12.55 18.67 -7.31
C ASP A 52 -13.93 19.36 -7.27
N PRO A 53 -14.02 20.61 -6.78
CA PRO A 53 -15.29 21.34 -6.75
C PRO A 53 -15.73 21.89 -8.11
N LEU A 54 -14.88 21.85 -9.15
CA LEU A 54 -15.16 22.48 -10.46
C LEU A 54 -15.89 21.57 -11.46
N THR A 55 -16.02 20.27 -11.19
CA THR A 55 -16.75 19.33 -12.05
C THR A 55 -18.02 18.87 -11.34
N ALA A 56 -19.18 19.40 -11.76
CA ALA A 56 -20.49 19.07 -11.18
C ALA A 56 -21.17 17.90 -11.91
N ASP A 57 -20.42 16.88 -12.33
CA ASP A 57 -20.98 15.69 -12.97
C ASP A 57 -20.47 14.41 -12.29
N SER A 58 -21.33 13.39 -12.30
CA SER A 58 -21.35 12.14 -11.50
C SER A 58 -20.09 11.22 -11.47
N ALA A 59 -18.89 11.71 -11.81
CA ALA A 59 -17.61 11.00 -11.81
C ALA A 59 -16.49 11.76 -11.07
N ASN A 60 -16.79 12.41 -9.95
CA ASN A 60 -15.86 13.25 -9.16
C ASN A 60 -14.76 12.45 -8.44
N ASN A 61 -13.74 12.04 -9.19
CA ASN A 61 -12.53 11.46 -8.65
C ASN A 61 -11.65 12.52 -7.98
N PRO A 62 -11.11 12.26 -6.78
CA PRO A 62 -10.16 13.17 -6.12
C PRO A 62 -8.93 13.46 -6.98
N VAL A 63 -8.34 14.65 -6.83
CA VAL A 63 -7.20 15.12 -7.64
C VAL A 63 -6.00 14.17 -7.56
N TYR A 64 -5.78 13.54 -6.40
CA TYR A 64 -4.69 12.56 -6.23
C TYR A 64 -4.79 11.40 -7.22
N LYS A 65 -5.98 11.01 -7.71
CA LYS A 65 -6.10 9.91 -8.69
C LYS A 65 -5.54 10.28 -10.06
N SER A 66 -5.78 11.52 -10.47
CA SER A 66 -5.19 12.08 -11.70
C SER A 66 -3.67 12.18 -11.54
N LEU A 67 -3.21 12.69 -10.40
CA LEU A 67 -1.78 12.75 -10.08
C LEU A 67 -1.14 11.35 -10.04
N ALA A 68 -1.81 10.35 -9.46
CA ALA A 68 -1.33 8.97 -9.42
C ALA A 68 -1.21 8.38 -10.83
N SER A 69 -2.18 8.65 -11.71
CA SER A 69 -2.11 8.22 -13.10
C SER A 69 -0.93 8.86 -13.83
N ALA A 70 -0.73 10.17 -13.68
CA ALA A 70 0.39 10.88 -14.27
C ALA A 70 1.75 10.40 -13.71
N LEU A 71 1.85 10.17 -12.40
CA LEU A 71 3.04 9.59 -11.77
C LEU A 71 3.34 8.19 -12.27
N HIS A 72 2.31 7.34 -12.41
CA HIS A 72 2.46 6.00 -12.96
C HIS A 72 2.99 6.05 -14.41
N GLU A 73 2.43 6.92 -15.25
CA GLU A 73 2.89 7.13 -16.63
C GLU A 73 4.32 7.66 -16.66
N TYR A 74 4.65 8.61 -15.79
CA TYR A 74 6.00 9.17 -15.70
C TYR A 74 7.04 8.12 -15.28
N ILE A 75 6.77 7.36 -14.22
CA ILE A 75 7.62 6.26 -13.76
C ILE A 75 7.77 5.22 -14.89
N THR A 76 6.68 4.84 -15.55
CA THR A 76 6.72 3.85 -16.64
C THR A 76 7.52 4.33 -17.83
N CYS A 77 7.34 5.60 -18.24
CA CYS A 77 8.07 6.21 -19.35
C CYS A 77 9.58 6.27 -19.05
N VAL A 78 9.95 6.78 -17.88
CA VAL A 78 11.35 6.93 -17.48
C VAL A 78 12.03 5.57 -17.33
N THR A 79 11.36 4.58 -16.73
CA THR A 79 11.94 3.24 -16.50
C THR A 79 12.05 2.39 -17.78
N SER A 80 11.24 2.67 -18.80
CA SER A 80 11.28 1.92 -20.08
C SER A 80 12.23 2.54 -21.12
N CYS A 81 12.43 3.86 -21.11
CA CYS A 81 13.26 4.56 -22.11
C CYS A 81 14.78 4.43 -21.87
N GLY A 82 15.25 3.88 -20.75
CA GLY A 82 16.62 3.40 -20.53
C GLY A 82 17.76 4.44 -20.48
N THR A 83 17.65 5.57 -21.17
CA THR A 83 18.65 6.67 -21.16
C THR A 83 18.07 7.87 -21.91
N PHE A 84 17.93 9.02 -21.26
CA PHE A 84 17.65 10.29 -21.95
C PHE A 84 18.95 10.81 -22.58
N ASN A 85 19.36 10.25 -23.72
CA ASN A 85 20.53 10.78 -24.45
C ASN A 85 20.20 11.51 -25.76
N ASP A 86 18.93 11.60 -26.18
CA ASP A 86 18.59 12.20 -27.48
C ASP A 86 17.53 13.29 -27.40
N ILE A 87 17.76 14.34 -26.60
CA ILE A 87 17.30 15.71 -26.92
C ILE A 87 18.37 16.71 -26.48
N ALA A 88 19.61 16.53 -26.94
CA ALA A 88 20.67 17.50 -26.77
C ALA A 88 20.86 18.30 -28.07
N SER A 89 20.00 19.31 -28.29
CA SER A 89 20.37 20.40 -29.19
C SER A 89 19.58 21.67 -28.85
N LEU A 90 20.35 22.74 -28.62
CA LEU A 90 19.99 24.16 -28.49
C LEU A 90 19.72 24.68 -27.05
N ASN A 91 20.80 25.22 -26.48
CA ASN A 91 20.97 26.39 -25.62
C ASN A 91 19.84 26.86 -24.67
N GLU A 92 20.26 27.05 -23.41
CA GLU A 92 19.64 27.74 -22.26
C GLU A 92 18.37 27.08 -21.68
N ASP A 93 18.46 26.48 -20.48
CA ASP A 93 17.61 26.90 -19.35
C ASP A 93 17.96 26.16 -18.04
N ASN A 94 17.86 26.85 -16.90
CA ASN A 94 17.96 26.23 -15.56
C ASN A 94 16.89 25.12 -15.36
N GLY A 95 15.75 25.24 -16.07
CA GLY A 95 14.67 24.26 -16.06
C GLY A 95 15.00 22.92 -16.73
N LEU A 96 15.91 22.88 -17.72
CA LEU A 96 16.32 21.63 -18.37
C LEU A 96 17.13 20.75 -17.41
N LYS A 97 18.10 21.35 -16.70
CA LYS A 97 18.91 20.65 -15.69
C LYS A 97 18.05 20.11 -14.55
N LYS A 98 17.12 20.91 -14.04
CA LYS A 98 16.19 20.48 -12.98
C LYS A 98 15.31 19.30 -13.43
N ARG A 99 14.88 19.29 -14.69
CA ARG A 99 14.10 18.18 -15.26
C ARG A 99 14.94 16.93 -15.45
N GLU A 100 16.21 17.05 -15.83
CA GLU A 100 17.15 15.92 -15.86
C GLU A 100 17.35 15.32 -14.47
N GLU A 101 17.54 16.17 -13.44
CA GLU A 101 17.64 15.73 -12.04
C GLU A 101 16.38 14.98 -11.58
N TRP A 102 15.18 15.49 -11.91
CA TRP A 102 13.92 14.79 -11.64
C TRP A 102 13.84 13.44 -12.37
N ASN A 103 14.25 13.38 -13.64
CA ASN A 103 14.24 12.13 -14.40
C ASN A 103 15.18 11.09 -13.78
N GLU A 104 16.39 11.47 -13.39
CA GLU A 104 17.35 10.56 -12.75
C GLU A 104 16.81 10.01 -11.42
N LEU A 105 16.23 10.87 -10.60
CA LEU A 105 15.61 10.45 -9.35
C LEU A 105 14.41 9.53 -9.58
N VAL A 106 13.49 9.90 -10.47
CA VAL A 106 12.29 9.11 -10.78
C VAL A 106 12.67 7.77 -11.39
N LEU A 107 13.72 7.72 -12.21
CA LEU A 107 14.29 6.47 -12.71
C LEU A 107 14.74 5.60 -11.54
N LYS A 108 15.53 6.14 -10.62
CA LYS A 108 16.10 5.41 -9.48
C LYS A 108 15.02 4.92 -8.52
N GLU A 109 14.24 5.83 -7.93
CA GLU A 109 13.27 5.50 -6.90
C GLU A 109 12.04 4.77 -7.50
N GLY A 110 11.62 5.15 -8.71
CA GLY A 110 10.55 4.46 -9.44
C GLY A 110 10.90 3.01 -9.82
N SER A 111 12.16 2.75 -10.21
CA SER A 111 12.64 1.39 -10.46
C SER A 111 12.61 0.53 -9.19
N GLU A 112 12.99 1.09 -8.04
CA GLU A 112 12.93 0.36 -6.77
C GLU A 112 11.47 0.06 -6.36
N ILE A 113 10.52 0.97 -6.58
CA ILE A 113 9.08 0.67 -6.39
C ILE A 113 8.68 -0.55 -7.23
N VAL A 114 8.95 -0.51 -8.54
CA VAL A 114 8.59 -1.61 -9.45
C VAL A 114 9.26 -2.92 -9.05
N LYS A 115 10.52 -2.88 -8.62
CA LYS A 115 11.27 -4.05 -8.14
C LYS A 115 10.67 -4.63 -6.87
N ILE A 116 10.32 -3.82 -5.89
CA ILE A 116 9.65 -4.28 -4.66
C ILE A 116 8.30 -4.93 -5.03
N LEU A 117 7.48 -4.30 -5.87
CA LEU A 117 6.19 -4.83 -6.26
C LEU A 117 6.31 -6.19 -7.00
N LYS A 118 7.40 -6.42 -7.74
CA LYS A 118 7.69 -7.72 -8.38
C LYS A 118 8.06 -8.83 -7.38
N THR A 119 8.55 -8.48 -6.19
CA THR A 119 8.89 -9.46 -5.14
C THR A 119 7.70 -9.89 -4.28
N ILE A 120 6.56 -9.21 -4.40
CA ILE A 120 5.35 -9.52 -3.62
C ILE A 120 4.80 -10.89 -4.00
N ASN A 121 4.57 -11.73 -2.99
CA ASN A 121 4.01 -13.07 -3.18
C ASN A 121 2.48 -13.07 -3.15
N PHE A 122 1.88 -12.27 -2.27
CA PHE A 122 0.42 -12.24 -2.07
C PHE A 122 -0.09 -10.84 -1.80
N GLN A 123 -1.29 -10.53 -2.32
CA GLN A 123 -1.99 -9.29 -2.02
C GLN A 123 -3.20 -9.58 -1.11
N LEU A 124 -3.27 -8.87 0.00
CA LEU A 124 -4.34 -9.00 0.99
C LEU A 124 -5.05 -7.66 1.17
N HIS A 125 -6.36 -7.73 1.40
CA HIS A 125 -7.14 -6.55 1.78
C HIS A 125 -7.60 -6.68 3.23
N VAL A 126 -7.50 -5.58 3.98
CA VAL A 126 -7.87 -5.48 5.39
C VAL A 126 -8.56 -4.14 5.66
N GLN A 127 -9.62 -4.18 6.46
CA GLN A 127 -10.41 -3.00 6.81
C GLN A 127 -9.84 -2.26 8.02
N GLU A 128 -10.23 -1.00 8.20
CA GLU A 128 -10.00 -0.30 9.47
C GLU A 128 -10.83 -0.92 10.60
N PRO A 129 -10.31 -0.95 11.84
CA PRO A 129 -9.04 -0.35 12.31
C PRO A 129 -7.81 -1.23 12.09
N PHE A 130 -7.98 -2.45 11.55
CA PHE A 130 -6.91 -3.45 11.48
C PHE A 130 -5.77 -3.06 10.54
N PHE A 131 -6.07 -2.32 9.46
CA PHE A 131 -5.03 -1.76 8.59
C PHE A 131 -4.08 -0.83 9.36
N THR A 132 -4.63 0.17 10.07
CA THR A 132 -3.83 1.06 10.91
C THR A 132 -3.05 0.30 11.98
N GLN A 133 -3.68 -0.69 12.62
CA GLN A 133 -3.00 -1.50 13.64
C GLN A 133 -1.84 -2.33 13.08
N LEU A 134 -1.95 -2.85 11.85
CA LEU A 134 -0.86 -3.54 11.14
C LEU A 134 0.26 -2.54 10.79
N LYS A 135 -0.10 -1.38 10.24
CA LYS A 135 0.84 -0.29 9.91
C LYS A 135 1.66 0.14 11.13
N ASP A 136 1.02 0.28 12.28
CA ASP A 136 1.64 0.74 13.52
C ASP A 136 2.37 -0.39 14.27
N GLY A 137 2.24 -1.65 13.82
CA GLY A 137 2.87 -2.81 14.45
C GLY A 137 2.17 -3.29 15.73
N LEU A 138 0.97 -2.79 16.01
CA LEU A 138 0.14 -3.24 17.13
C LEU A 138 -0.44 -4.62 16.87
N LYS A 139 -0.94 -4.82 15.64
CA LYS A 139 -1.42 -6.10 15.14
C LYS A 139 -0.27 -6.80 14.42
N THR A 140 0.11 -7.97 14.90
CA THR A 140 1.23 -8.77 14.37
C THR A 140 0.79 -10.16 13.91
N VAL A 141 -0.49 -10.50 14.08
CA VAL A 141 -1.06 -11.76 13.62
C VAL A 141 -2.33 -11.48 12.83
N GLU A 142 -2.37 -11.95 11.58
CA GLU A 142 -3.53 -11.83 10.69
C GLU A 142 -4.25 -13.17 10.57
N GLY A 143 -5.44 -13.25 11.18
CA GLY A 143 -6.29 -14.45 11.13
C GLY A 143 -7.12 -14.52 9.83
N ARG A 144 -7.10 -15.65 9.13
CA ARG A 144 -7.89 -15.91 7.91
C ARG A 144 -8.42 -17.33 7.89
N CYS A 145 -9.60 -17.57 7.29
CA CYS A 145 -10.00 -18.94 6.97
C CYS A 145 -8.99 -19.56 6.00
N ALA A 146 -8.62 -20.83 6.21
CA ALA A 146 -7.57 -21.51 5.45
C ALA A 146 -8.06 -21.97 4.06
N VAL A 147 -8.40 -21.01 3.20
CA VAL A 147 -9.07 -21.24 1.90
C VAL A 147 -8.21 -20.80 0.72
N GLY A 148 -8.30 -21.53 -0.38
CA GLY A 148 -7.69 -21.11 -1.66
C GLY A 148 -6.20 -20.81 -1.54
N ALA A 149 -5.79 -19.63 -2.01
CA ALA A 149 -4.39 -19.22 -2.04
C ALA A 149 -3.79 -18.91 -0.66
N TYR A 150 -4.60 -18.66 0.38
CA TYR A 150 -4.09 -18.47 1.74
C TYR A 150 -3.28 -19.68 2.21
N ASN A 151 -3.63 -20.89 1.78
CA ASN A 151 -2.92 -22.12 2.14
C ASN A 151 -1.47 -22.21 1.63
N ARG A 152 -1.08 -21.33 0.69
CA ARG A 152 0.26 -21.28 0.11
C ARG A 152 1.16 -20.25 0.79
N ILE A 153 0.60 -19.43 1.69
CA ILE A 153 1.39 -18.47 2.46
C ILE A 153 2.29 -19.26 3.42
N SER A 154 3.56 -18.88 3.45
CA SER A 154 4.59 -19.51 4.27
C SER A 154 5.58 -18.45 4.76
N SER A 155 6.37 -18.80 5.78
CA SER A 155 7.43 -17.94 6.31
C SER A 155 8.36 -17.42 5.21
N GLY A 156 8.77 -16.15 5.32
CA GLY A 156 9.57 -15.42 4.34
C GLY A 156 8.79 -14.85 3.15
N ALA A 157 7.48 -15.10 3.04
CA ALA A 157 6.65 -14.49 2.00
C ALA A 157 6.43 -12.98 2.26
N LEU A 158 6.44 -12.19 1.19
CA LEU A 158 6.08 -10.77 1.22
C LEU A 158 4.60 -10.58 0.88
N LEU A 159 3.88 -9.93 1.79
CA LEU A 159 2.47 -9.58 1.67
C LEU A 159 2.32 -8.09 1.39
N LEU A 160 1.51 -7.76 0.38
CA LEU A 160 1.10 -6.39 0.11
C LEU A 160 -0.33 -6.18 0.61
N PHE A 161 -0.48 -5.42 1.69
CA PHE A 161 -1.76 -5.03 2.26
C PHE A 161 -2.28 -3.75 1.64
N ASN A 162 -3.53 -3.78 1.18
CA ASN A 162 -4.24 -2.65 0.58
C ASN A 162 -3.43 -1.92 -0.52
N ASN A 163 -2.59 -2.66 -1.24
CA ASN A 163 -1.71 -2.16 -2.29
C ASN A 163 -0.68 -1.11 -1.87
N CYS A 164 -0.45 -0.89 -0.57
CA CYS A 164 0.46 0.18 -0.10
C CYS A 164 1.40 -0.20 1.06
N LEU A 165 1.06 -1.20 1.87
CA LEU A 165 1.86 -1.62 3.02
C LEU A 165 2.47 -3.00 2.78
N VAL A 166 3.80 -3.12 2.85
CA VAL A 166 4.50 -4.40 2.69
C VAL A 166 4.85 -4.96 4.07
N LEU A 167 4.43 -6.19 4.34
CA LEU A 167 4.81 -6.94 5.55
C LEU A 167 5.41 -8.28 5.15
N GLU A 168 6.34 -8.78 5.96
CA GLU A 168 6.95 -10.09 5.79
C GLU A 168 6.31 -11.09 6.75
N VAL A 169 6.07 -12.31 6.27
CA VAL A 169 5.53 -13.40 7.10
C VAL A 169 6.66 -14.02 7.92
N GLU A 170 6.56 -13.90 9.24
CA GLU A 170 7.49 -14.56 10.16
C GLU A 170 7.15 -16.05 10.30
N ASP A 171 5.87 -16.37 10.48
CA ASP A 171 5.39 -17.74 10.65
C ASP A 171 3.91 -17.88 10.25
N VAL A 172 3.45 -19.12 10.05
CA VAL A 172 2.04 -19.44 9.77
C VAL A 172 1.59 -20.65 10.58
N HIS A 173 0.65 -20.44 11.49
CA HIS A 173 0.06 -21.51 12.29
C HIS A 173 -1.35 -21.88 11.78
N ARG A 174 -1.74 -23.13 12.01
CA ARG A 174 -3.05 -23.68 11.64
C ARG A 174 -3.83 -24.09 12.87
N TYR A 175 -5.11 -23.74 12.89
CA TYR A 175 -6.05 -24.05 13.97
C TYR A 175 -7.36 -24.60 13.41
N VAL A 176 -8.09 -25.37 14.23
CA VAL A 176 -9.40 -25.88 13.82
C VAL A 176 -10.47 -24.78 13.86
N SER A 177 -10.29 -23.74 14.67
CA SER A 177 -11.25 -22.65 14.85
C SER A 177 -10.61 -21.30 15.18
N PHE A 178 -11.34 -20.21 14.96
CA PHE A 178 -10.95 -18.87 15.42
C PHE A 178 -10.89 -18.80 16.94
N SER A 179 -11.77 -19.52 17.64
CA SER A 179 -11.74 -19.57 19.11
C SER A 179 -10.41 -20.16 19.61
N GLU A 180 -9.99 -21.29 19.06
CA GLU A 180 -8.70 -21.92 19.40
C GLU A 180 -7.53 -21.01 19.02
N MET A 181 -7.55 -20.42 17.83
CA MET A 181 -6.53 -19.47 17.39
C MET A 181 -6.43 -18.30 18.38
N LEU A 182 -7.53 -17.67 18.77
CA LEU A 182 -7.53 -16.51 19.68
C LEU A 182 -7.15 -16.85 21.12
N HIS A 183 -7.29 -18.12 21.53
CA HIS A 183 -6.81 -18.60 22.82
C HIS A 183 -5.32 -18.92 22.82
N THR A 184 -4.81 -19.45 21.71
CA THR A 184 -3.41 -19.86 21.58
C THR A 184 -2.53 -18.68 21.20
N GLU A 185 -2.95 -17.92 20.19
CA GLU A 185 -2.36 -16.65 19.83
C GLU A 185 -2.77 -15.59 20.84
N SER A 186 -1.90 -14.61 21.06
CA SER A 186 -2.26 -13.48 21.91
C SER A 186 -3.39 -12.66 21.27
N LEU A 187 -4.57 -12.62 21.89
CA LEU A 187 -5.72 -11.82 21.42
C LEU A 187 -5.31 -10.37 21.09
N ALA A 188 -4.44 -9.76 21.90
CA ALA A 188 -3.95 -8.41 21.66
C ALA A 188 -3.11 -8.27 20.39
N LYS A 189 -2.40 -9.32 19.96
CA LYS A 189 -1.64 -9.36 18.70
C LYS A 189 -2.52 -9.62 17.48
N VAL A 190 -3.64 -10.34 17.66
CA VAL A 190 -4.58 -10.67 16.58
C VAL A 190 -5.62 -9.56 16.38
N LEU A 191 -6.25 -9.10 17.46
CA LEU A 191 -7.31 -8.09 17.47
C LEU A 191 -7.06 -7.05 18.58
N PRO A 192 -6.09 -6.14 18.40
CA PRO A 192 -5.81 -5.08 19.38
C PRO A 192 -7.07 -4.29 19.76
N GLY A 193 -7.31 -4.14 21.07
CA GLY A 193 -8.45 -3.43 21.64
C GLY A 193 -9.68 -4.30 21.94
N VAL A 194 -9.73 -5.55 21.46
CA VAL A 194 -10.77 -6.53 21.83
C VAL A 194 -10.45 -7.15 23.19
N LYS A 195 -11.46 -7.34 24.04
CA LYS A 195 -11.25 -7.74 25.44
C LYS A 195 -11.34 -9.25 25.67
N THR A 196 -12.16 -9.95 24.87
CA THR A 196 -12.42 -11.38 25.07
C THR A 196 -12.35 -12.16 23.75
N SER A 197 -12.05 -13.46 23.84
CA SER A 197 -12.03 -14.35 22.68
C SER A 197 -13.40 -14.43 22.00
N ASP A 198 -14.49 -14.41 22.77
CA ASP A 198 -15.85 -14.45 22.23
C ASP A 198 -16.17 -13.22 21.39
N GLU A 199 -15.83 -12.02 21.88
CA GLU A 199 -15.91 -10.78 21.09
C GLU A 199 -15.05 -10.87 19.82
N GLY A 200 -13.86 -11.46 19.94
CA GLY A 200 -12.95 -11.67 18.80
C GLY A 200 -13.53 -12.61 17.74
N VAL A 201 -14.18 -13.69 18.14
CA VAL A 201 -14.90 -14.58 17.19
C VAL A 201 -16.02 -13.80 16.48
N GLN A 202 -16.76 -12.94 17.19
CA GLN A 202 -17.80 -12.11 16.56
C GLN A 202 -17.24 -11.12 15.54
N VAL A 203 -16.00 -10.66 15.69
CA VAL A 203 -15.31 -9.88 14.64
C VAL A 203 -15.16 -10.71 13.37
N TYR A 204 -14.67 -11.95 13.49
CA TYR A 204 -14.50 -12.85 12.34
C TYR A 204 -15.81 -13.28 11.68
N ARG A 205 -16.89 -13.39 12.45
CA ARG A 205 -18.24 -13.71 11.93
C ARG A 205 -18.80 -12.68 10.97
N LYS A 206 -18.26 -11.45 10.97
CA LYS A 206 -18.59 -10.43 9.96
C LYS A 206 -18.05 -10.78 8.56
N PHE A 207 -17.05 -11.67 8.48
CA PHE A 207 -16.34 -12.02 7.26
C PHE A 207 -16.53 -13.48 6.84
N TYR A 208 -16.65 -14.40 7.82
CA TYR A 208 -16.71 -15.84 7.59
C TYR A 208 -17.88 -16.49 8.32
N THR A 209 -18.58 -17.39 7.65
CA THR A 209 -19.59 -18.24 8.29
C THR A 209 -18.93 -19.38 9.07
N GLU A 210 -19.66 -19.95 10.03
CA GLU A 210 -19.15 -21.06 10.85
C GLU A 210 -18.88 -22.29 9.99
N GLU A 211 -19.72 -22.56 8.99
CA GLU A 211 -19.54 -23.70 8.09
C GLU A 211 -18.23 -23.56 7.30
N LYS A 212 -17.88 -22.33 6.90
CA LYS A 212 -16.64 -22.06 6.18
C LYS A 212 -15.43 -22.29 7.07
N GLU A 213 -15.48 -21.82 8.31
CA GLU A 213 -14.45 -22.09 9.32
C GLU A 213 -14.32 -23.60 9.57
N ASN A 214 -15.41 -24.27 9.93
CA ASN A 214 -15.40 -25.70 10.26
C ASN A 214 -14.90 -26.59 9.11
N SER A 215 -15.18 -26.19 7.86
CA SER A 215 -14.77 -26.98 6.69
C SER A 215 -13.29 -26.80 6.31
N ASN A 216 -12.65 -25.70 6.73
CA ASN A 216 -11.31 -25.33 6.24
C ASN A 216 -10.28 -25.16 7.37
N GLY A 217 -10.73 -24.88 8.60
CA GLY A 217 -9.89 -24.36 9.66
C GLY A 217 -9.47 -22.91 9.43
N VAL A 218 -8.53 -22.46 10.26
CA VAL A 218 -8.06 -21.08 10.33
C VAL A 218 -6.53 -21.04 10.25
N LEU A 219 -6.01 -19.98 9.64
CA LEU A 219 -4.60 -19.61 9.64
C LEU A 219 -4.38 -18.40 10.54
N ALA A 220 -3.36 -18.46 11.38
CA ALA A 220 -2.73 -17.28 11.97
C ALA A 220 -1.47 -16.97 11.17
N ILE A 221 -1.45 -15.82 10.49
CA ILE A 221 -0.31 -15.37 9.69
C ILE A 221 0.45 -14.33 10.52
N CYS A 222 1.57 -14.72 11.10
CA CYS A 222 2.43 -13.85 11.89
C CYS A 222 3.22 -12.95 10.94
N VAL A 223 3.18 -11.64 11.15
CA VAL A 223 3.76 -10.63 10.24
C VAL A 223 4.59 -9.61 10.99
N ALA A 224 5.66 -9.17 10.33
CA ALA A 224 6.52 -8.08 10.78
C ALA A 224 6.70 -7.01 9.68
N LYS A 225 7.13 -5.82 10.10
CA LYS A 225 7.44 -4.73 9.16
C LYS A 225 8.60 -5.15 8.27
N SER A 226 8.37 -5.10 6.95
CA SER A 226 9.44 -5.30 5.98
C SER A 226 10.28 -4.03 5.86
N ALA A 227 11.59 -4.18 5.66
CA ALA A 227 12.48 -3.08 5.29
C ALA A 227 12.17 -2.52 3.88
N LEU A 228 11.46 -3.28 3.05
CA LEU A 228 11.10 -2.91 1.68
C LEU A 228 9.75 -2.19 1.65
N GLN A 229 9.76 -0.87 1.83
CA GLN A 229 8.54 -0.06 1.82
C GLN A 229 8.44 0.80 0.54
N PRO A 230 7.52 0.49 -0.39
CA PRO A 230 7.38 1.25 -1.63
C PRO A 230 6.93 2.70 -1.40
N HIS A 231 6.20 2.99 -0.32
CA HIS A 231 5.75 4.34 0.00
C HIS A 231 6.91 5.27 0.36
N LEU A 232 8.04 4.76 0.87
CA LEU A 232 9.22 5.58 1.16
C LEU A 232 9.88 6.09 -0.13
N HIS A 233 9.94 5.25 -1.16
CA HIS A 233 10.44 5.64 -2.47
C HIS A 233 9.51 6.65 -3.14
N LEU A 234 8.19 6.45 -3.04
CA LEU A 234 7.22 7.42 -3.55
C LEU A 234 7.33 8.76 -2.81
N ALA A 235 7.48 8.74 -1.48
CA ALA A 235 7.66 9.95 -0.68
C ALA A 235 8.89 10.76 -1.14
N ARG A 236 10.01 10.09 -1.46
CA ARG A 236 11.20 10.75 -2.02
C ARG A 236 10.93 11.39 -3.38
N ILE A 237 10.21 10.70 -4.27
CA ILE A 237 9.79 11.27 -5.56
C ILE A 237 8.96 12.54 -5.34
N LEU A 238 7.95 12.47 -4.46
CA LEU A 238 7.09 13.62 -4.16
C LEU A 238 7.87 14.80 -3.56
N SER A 239 8.81 14.51 -2.67
CA SER A 239 9.66 15.51 -2.02
C SER A 239 10.48 16.29 -3.03
N GLU A 240 11.12 15.60 -3.97
CA GLU A 240 12.04 16.25 -4.92
C GLU A 240 11.36 16.88 -6.12
N LEU A 241 10.24 16.31 -6.57
CA LEU A 241 9.39 16.99 -7.55
C LEU A 241 8.88 18.31 -6.98
N SER A 242 8.64 18.38 -5.67
CA SER A 242 8.08 19.53 -4.98
C SER A 242 6.75 19.97 -5.60
N TYR A 243 6.26 21.16 -5.23
CA TYR A 243 5.04 21.70 -5.83
C TYR A 243 5.16 21.88 -7.36
N GLU A 244 6.30 22.38 -7.84
CA GLU A 244 6.50 22.70 -9.26
C GLU A 244 6.43 21.46 -10.16
N GLY A 245 7.11 20.38 -9.78
CA GLY A 245 7.11 19.13 -10.52
C GLY A 245 5.75 18.46 -10.50
N LEU A 246 5.10 18.40 -9.34
CA LEU A 246 3.77 17.80 -9.21
C LEU A 246 2.70 18.56 -10.01
N GLN A 247 2.76 19.90 -10.03
CA GLN A 247 1.87 20.68 -10.89
C GLN A 247 2.12 20.42 -12.37
N SER A 248 3.38 20.28 -12.79
CA SER A 248 3.71 20.02 -14.20
C SER A 248 3.18 18.68 -14.72
N LEU A 249 2.87 17.73 -13.82
CA LEU A 249 2.26 16.44 -14.14
C LEU A 249 0.73 16.49 -14.25
N LEU A 250 0.09 17.56 -13.78
CA LEU A 250 -1.36 17.73 -13.74
C LEU A 250 -1.91 18.57 -14.91
N VAL A 251 -1.04 19.10 -15.78
CA VAL A 251 -1.38 19.93 -16.96
C VAL A 251 -1.43 19.05 -18.20
#